data_AF-A0A5S4EN62-F1
#
_entry.id   AF-A0A5S4EN62-F1
#
_cell.length_a   1.000
_cell.length_b   1.000
_cell.length_c   1.000
_cell.angle_alpha   90.00
_cell.angle_beta   90.00
_cell.angle_gamma   90.00
#
_symmetry.space_group_name_H-M   'P 1'
#
loop_
_entity.id
_entity.type
_entity.pdbx_description
1 polymer ?
#
loop_
_entity_poly.entity_id
_entity_poly.type
_entity_poly.pdbx_seq_one_letter_code
_entity_poly.pdbx_strand_id
1 'polypeptide(L)' 'MTVPLERDGMTIVFREVPALVCENCGEAFHDEAVTTSLLKQAEQAALAGVEIDVRRFAVAT' A
#
# COMPACT_ATOMS: atom_id res chain seq x y z
N MET A 1 -0.66 -4.45 8.82
CA MET A 1 -1.92 -3.76 8.46
C MET A 1 -2.32 -4.11 7.04
N THR A 2 -3.60 -4.02 6.68
CA THR A 2 -4.06 -4.14 5.29
C THR A 2 -4.34 -2.75 4.74
N VAL A 3 -3.80 -2.43 3.57
CA VAL A 3 -3.95 -1.13 2.91
C VAL A 3 -4.59 -1.33 1.52
N PRO A 4 -5.86 -0.97 1.34
CA PRO A 4 -6.44 -0.82 0.01
C PRO A 4 -6.07 0.54 -0.60
N LEU A 5 -5.74 0.57 -1.89
CA LEU A 5 -5.62 1.78 -2.69
C LEU A 5 -6.50 1.64 -3.93
N GLU A 6 -7.15 2.74 -4.32
CA GLU A 6 -8.09 2.79 -5.44
C GLU A 6 -7.77 3.97 -6.35
N ARG A 7 -7.88 3.78 -7.67
CA ARG A 7 -7.72 4.84 -8.67
C ARG A 7 -8.37 4.43 -9.99
N ASP A 8 -9.20 5.28 -10.57
CA ASP A 8 -9.77 5.10 -11.91
C ASP A 8 -10.41 3.71 -12.16
N GLY A 9 -11.06 3.14 -11.15
CA GLY A 9 -11.68 1.80 -11.22
C GLY A 9 -10.75 0.62 -10.89
N MET A 10 -9.44 0.86 -10.77
CA MET A 10 -8.46 -0.11 -10.26
C MET A 10 -8.51 -0.15 -8.73
N THR A 11 -8.41 -1.35 -8.17
CA THR A 11 -8.25 -1.60 -6.73
C THR A 11 -7.04 -2.48 -6.49
N ILE A 12 -6.16 -2.07 -5.58
CA ILE A 12 -5.05 -2.90 -5.12
C ILE A 12 -5.05 -3.00 -3.60
N VAL A 13 -4.96 -4.22 -3.08
CA VAL A 13 -4.95 -4.51 -1.64
C VAL A 13 -3.60 -5.07 -1.25
N PHE A 14 -2.88 -4.32 -0.41
CA PHE A 14 -1.63 -4.76 0.22
C PHE A 14 -1.92 -5.33 1.61
N ARG A 15 -1.54 -6.60 1.83
CA ARG A 15 -1.59 -7.26 3.13
C ARG A 15 -0.25 -7.17 3.84
N GLU A 16 -0.27 -7.24 5.17
CA GLU A 16 0.95 -7.31 5.99
C GLU A 16 1.85 -6.06 5.84
N VAL A 17 1.26 -4.90 5.55
CA VAL A 17 1.98 -3.61 5.48
C VAL A 17 2.47 -3.23 6.88
N PRO A 18 3.77 -2.92 7.06
CA PRO A 18 4.31 -2.40 8.32
C PRO A 18 3.67 -1.07 8.67
N ALA A 19 3.32 -0.89 9.94
CA ALA A 19 2.84 0.38 10.47
C ALA A 19 3.56 0.66 11.80
N LEU A 20 3.86 1.94 12.01
CA LEU A 20 4.26 2.48 13.30
C LEU A 20 3.00 2.93 14.02
N VAL A 21 2.99 2.81 15.34
CA VAL A 21 1.87 3.24 16.17
C VAL A 21 2.36 4.36 17.08
N CYS A 22 1.66 5.49 17.08
CA CYS A 22 1.99 6.60 17.96
C CYS A 22 1.73 6.21 19.42
N GLU A 23 2.76 6.25 20.27
CA GLU A 23 2.64 5.84 21.68
C GLU A 23 1.69 6.74 22.49
N ASN A 24 1.44 7.97 22.03
CA ASN A 24 0.59 8.94 22.74
C ASN A 24 -0.91 8.86 22.36
N CYS A 25 -1.23 8.71 21.07
CA CYS A 25 -2.62 8.71 20.59
C CYS A 25 -3.11 7.38 20.01
N GLY A 26 -2.21 6.41 19.79
CA GLY A 26 -2.54 5.09 19.22
C GLY A 26 -2.80 5.08 17.71
N GLU A 27 -2.57 6.20 17.01
CA GLU A 27 -2.75 6.27 15.56
C GLU A 27 -1.70 5.42 14.84
N ALA A 28 -2.15 4.60 13.89
CA ALA A 28 -1.28 3.83 13.01
C ALA A 28 -0.89 4.66 11.79
N PHE A 29 0.40 4.78 11.54
CA PHE A 29 0.95 5.49 10.39
C PHE A 29 2.01 4.63 9.69
N HIS A 30 2.23 4.90 8.40
CA HIS A 30 3.29 4.27 7.63
C HIS A 30 4.46 5.22 7.51
N ASP A 31 5.69 4.70 7.53
CA ASP A 31 6.84 5.53 7.22
C ASP A 31 6.86 5.95 5.73
N GLU A 32 7.74 6.89 5.41
CA GLU A 32 7.88 7.40 4.05
C GLU A 32 8.24 6.28 3.06
N ALA A 33 9.18 5.40 3.40
CA ALA A 33 9.67 4.35 2.52
C ALA A 33 8.57 3.33 2.15
N VAL A 34 7.76 2.92 3.13
CA VAL A 34 6.58 2.06 2.94
C VAL A 34 5.57 2.77 2.04
N THR A 35 5.25 4.02 2.35
CA THR A 35 4.28 4.81 1.57
C THR A 35 4.72 4.96 0.12
N THR A 36 5.99 5.33 -0.13
CA THR A 36 6.57 5.44 -1.47
C THR A 36 6.50 4.10 -2.21
N SER A 37 6.79 2.98 -1.54
CA SER A 37 6.73 1.65 -2.15
C SER A 37 5.31 1.27 -2.56
N LEU A 38 4.32 1.50 -1.69
CA LEU A 38 2.91 1.23 -1.98
C LEU A 38 2.43 2.03 -3.20
N LEU A 39 2.72 3.33 -3.22
CA LEU A 39 2.32 4.22 -4.31
C LEU A 39 2.99 3.83 -5.64
N LYS A 40 4.28 3.50 -5.62
CA LYS A 40 4.99 3.03 -6.83
C LYS A 40 4.36 1.73 -7.36
N GLN A 41 4.07 0.78 -6.48
CA GLN A 41 3.47 -0.50 -6.85
C GLN A 41 2.03 -0.37 -7.37
N ALA A 42 1.24 0.52 -6.79
CA ALA A 42 -0.11 0.84 -7.26
C ALA A 42 -0.06 1.54 -8.63
N GLU A 43 0.88 2.46 -8.83
CA GLU A 43 1.07 3.12 -10.12
C GLU A 43 1.43 2.12 -11.22
N GLN A 44 2.34 1.17 -10.94
CA GLN A 44 2.66 0.12 -11.91
C GLN A 44 1.46 -0.78 -12.23
N ALA A 45 0.64 -1.13 -11.24
CA ALA A 45 -0.57 -1.93 -11.47
C ALA A 45 -1.59 -1.18 -12.34
N ALA A 46 -1.81 0.10 -12.06
CA ALA A 46 -2.69 0.94 -12.85
C ALA A 46 -2.19 1.12 -14.30
N LEU A 47 -0.89 1.37 -14.50
CA LEU A 47 -0.28 1.46 -15.84
C LEU A 47 -0.36 0.14 -16.63
N ALA A 48 -0.38 -1.00 -15.93
CA ALA A 48 -0.57 -2.31 -16.54
C ALA A 48 -2.04 -2.63 -16.86
N GLY A 49 -2.98 -1.73 -16.53
CA GLY A 49 -4.41 -1.93 -16.78
C GLY A 49 -5.05 -2.96 -15.85
N VAL A 50 -4.50 -3.18 -14.66
CA VAL A 50 -5.06 -4.12 -13.68
C VAL A 50 -6.34 -3.54 -13.07
N GLU A 51 -7.41 -4.32 -13.00
CA GLU A 51 -8.66 -3.92 -12.33
C GLU A 51 -8.65 -4.26 -10.84
N ILE A 52 -8.24 -5.46 -10.45
CA ILE A 52 -8.12 -5.90 -9.05
C ILE A 52 -6.81 -6.64 -8.82
N ASP A 53 -6.05 -6.23 -7.80
CA ASP A 53 -4.83 -6.90 -7.34
C ASP A 53 -4.83 -7.08 -5.82
N VAL A 54 -4.40 -8.25 -5.34
CA VAL A 54 -4.26 -8.55 -3.91
C VAL A 54 -2.92 -9.22 -3.66
N ARG A 55 -2.02 -8.52 -2.94
CA ARG A 55 -0.66 -9.01 -2.68
C ARG A 55 -0.24 -8.79 -1.23
N ARG A 56 0.75 -9.56 -0.78
CA ARG A 56 1.47 -9.26 0.47
C ARG A 56 2.47 -8.15 0.19
N PHE A 57 2.65 -7.23 1.13
CA PHE A 57 3.62 -6.17 1.00
C PHE A 57 5.03 -6.77 1.03
N ALA A 58 5.78 -6.47 -0.03
CA ALA A 58 7.20 -6.69 -0.11
C ALA A 58 7.82 -5.40 -0.65
N VAL A 59 8.93 -4.97 -0.04
CA VAL A 59 9.72 -3.88 -0.59
C VAL A 59 10.31 -4.38 -1.90
N ALA A 60 9.93 -3.76 -3.01
CA ALA A 60 10.57 -4.01 -4.29
C ALA A 60 12.03 -3.55 -4.20
N THR A 61 12.95 -4.50 -4.15
CA THR A 61 14.41 -4.28 -4.32
C THR A 61 14.74 -3.72 -5.68
#